data_AF-A0A7L2SBH9-F1
#
_entry.id   AF-A0A7L2SBH9-F1
#
_cell.length_a   1.000
_cell.length_b   1.000
_cell.length_c   1.000
_cell.angle_alpha   90.00
_cell.angle_beta   90.00
_cell.angle_gamma   90.00
#
_symmetry.space_group_name_H-M   'P 1'
#
loop_
_entity.id
_entity.type
_entity.pdbx_description
1 polymer ?
#
loop_
_entity_poly.entity_id
_entity_poly.type
_entity_poly.pdbx_seq_one_letter_code
_entity_poly.pdbx_strand_id
1 'polypeptide(L)'
;MPADYNGTWEMETNENFEGYMVALGIDFATRKIAKHLKQTKEIVQNGDNFKTKTLSTFRNYDLDYTVGVEFEEHTKGLDNRVVKTLVTWDGDKLVCVQKGEKNNRGWKHWIEGDILHL
;
A
#
# COMPACT_ATOMS: atom_id res chain seq x y z
N MET A 1 14.72 9.55 -15.34
CA MET A 1 14.98 9.09 -13.97
C MET A 1 13.64 8.66 -13.41
N PRO A 2 13.53 7.52 -12.70
CA PRO A 2 12.27 7.14 -12.06
C PRO A 2 11.78 8.27 -11.16
N ALA A 3 10.47 8.42 -11.01
CA ALA A 3 9.90 9.39 -10.09
C ALA A 3 10.40 9.16 -8.65
N ASP A 4 10.56 10.26 -7.91
CA ASP A 4 11.00 10.26 -6.52
C ASP A 4 9.78 10.35 -5.60
N TYR A 5 9.56 9.30 -4.81
CA TYR A 5 8.46 9.16 -3.85
C TYR A 5 8.87 9.48 -2.42
N ASN A 6 10.13 9.86 -2.17
CA ASN A 6 10.61 10.18 -0.83
C ASN A 6 9.72 11.23 -0.15
N GLY A 7 9.33 10.96 1.09
CA GLY A 7 8.57 11.92 1.88
C GLY A 7 7.65 11.30 2.92
N THR A 8 6.97 12.21 3.62
CA THR A 8 5.89 11.90 4.55
C THR A 8 4.60 12.45 3.97
N TRP A 9 3.64 11.57 3.74
CA TRP A 9 2.38 11.86 3.05
C TRP A 9 1.21 11.68 4.01
N GLU A 10 0.40 12.73 4.20
CA GLU A 10 -0.78 12.67 5.06
C GLU A 10 -2.04 12.45 4.22
N MET A 11 -2.90 11.53 4.66
CA MET A 11 -4.14 11.21 3.97
C MET A 11 -5.13 12.38 4.01
N GLU A 12 -5.50 12.88 2.84
CA GLU A 12 -6.57 13.87 2.66
C GLU A 12 -7.93 13.21 2.43
N THR A 13 -7.98 12.24 1.52
CA THR A 13 -9.20 11.54 1.11
C THR A 13 -8.98 10.04 1.09
N ASN A 14 -10.07 9.27 1.22
CA ASN A 14 -10.02 7.81 1.17
C ASN A 14 -11.35 7.27 0.66
N GLU A 15 -11.42 6.99 -0.63
CA GLU A 15 -12.65 6.60 -1.32
C GLU A 15 -12.83 5.09 -1.34
N ASN A 16 -14.03 4.61 -1.03
CA ASN A 16 -14.42 3.19 -1.08
C ASN A 16 -13.53 2.21 -0.27
N PHE A 17 -12.83 2.68 0.77
CA PHE A 17 -12.00 1.82 1.62
C PHE A 17 -12.79 0.69 2.29
N GLU A 18 -14.03 0.97 2.71
CA GLU A 18 -14.90 -0.06 3.30
C GLU A 18 -15.19 -1.20 2.30
N GLY A 19 -15.46 -0.87 1.03
CA GLY A 19 -15.68 -1.86 -0.03
C GLY A 19 -14.43 -2.71 -0.31
N TYR A 20 -13.25 -2.08 -0.34
CA TYR A 20 -11.98 -2.80 -0.48
C TYR A 20 -11.76 -3.79 0.67
N MET A 21 -11.97 -3.37 1.92
CA MET A 21 -11.83 -4.25 3.08
C MET A 21 -12.85 -5.41 3.09
N VAL A 22 -14.08 -5.18 2.60
CA VAL A 22 -15.08 -6.25 2.42
C VAL A 22 -14.58 -7.29 1.41
N ALA A 23 -14.03 -6.86 0.27
CA ALA A 23 -13.50 -7.78 -0.74
C ALA A 23 -12.34 -8.64 -0.20
N LEU A 24 -11.52 -8.08 0.69
CA LEU A 24 -10.46 -8.80 1.41
C LEU A 24 -10.98 -9.74 2.51
N GLY A 25 -12.25 -9.66 2.88
CA GLY A 25 -12.84 -10.48 3.94
C GLY A 25 -12.49 -10.02 5.36
N ILE A 26 -12.13 -8.75 5.54
CA ILE A 26 -11.90 -8.16 6.87
C ILE A 26 -13.23 -8.07 7.61
N ASP A 27 -13.27 -8.38 8.90
CA ASP A 27 -14.50 -8.42 9.70
C ASP A 27 -15.14 -7.02 9.91
N PHE A 28 -16.45 -7.00 10.18
CA PHE A 28 -17.22 -5.76 10.28
C PHE A 28 -16.72 -4.80 11.36
N ALA A 29 -16.29 -5.32 12.52
CA ALA A 29 -15.85 -4.48 13.63
C ALA A 29 -14.54 -3.76 13.27
N THR A 30 -13.57 -4.50 12.70
CA THR A 30 -12.32 -3.93 12.19
C THR A 30 -12.58 -2.86 11.12
N ARG A 31 -13.46 -3.14 10.15
CA ARG A 31 -13.79 -2.16 9.09
C ARG A 31 -14.40 -0.87 9.63
N LYS A 32 -15.28 -0.98 10.63
CA LYS A 32 -15.96 0.18 11.24
C LYS A 32 -14.96 1.11 11.95
N ILE A 33 -13.91 0.56 12.54
CA ILE A 33 -12.82 1.35 13.13
C ILE A 33 -11.95 1.93 12.00
N ALA A 34 -11.47 1.07 11.11
CA ALA A 34 -10.47 1.42 10.10
C ALA A 34 -10.92 2.54 9.14
N LYS A 35 -12.21 2.63 8.82
CA LYS A 35 -12.72 3.68 7.91
C LYS A 35 -12.66 5.11 8.45
N HIS A 36 -12.49 5.29 9.75
CA HIS A 36 -12.38 6.60 10.38
C HIS A 36 -10.93 7.00 10.68
N LEU A 37 -9.97 6.14 10.34
CA LEU A 37 -8.56 6.41 10.59
C LEU A 37 -8.00 7.27 9.47
N LYS A 38 -7.25 8.30 9.86
CA LYS A 38 -6.30 8.95 8.96
C LYS A 38 -5.02 8.14 8.94
N GLN A 39 -4.45 7.97 7.75
CA GLN A 39 -3.17 7.30 7.57
C GLN A 39 -2.08 8.31 7.21
N THR A 40 -0.88 8.05 7.68
CA THR A 40 0.35 8.74 7.24
C THR A 40 1.24 7.71 6.56
N LYS A 41 1.76 8.03 5.38
CA LYS A 41 2.70 7.17 4.67
C LYS A 41 4.09 7.79 4.70
N GLU A 42 5.05 7.07 5.26
CA GLU A 42 6.47 7.43 5.18
C GLU A 42 7.12 6.57 4.11
N ILE A 43 7.80 7.21 3.15
CA ILE A 43 8.51 6.52 2.07
C ILE A 43 9.97 6.97 2.10
N VAL A 44 10.86 5.99 2.16
CA VAL A 44 12.29 6.14 1.89
C VAL A 44 12.64 5.33 0.64
N GLN A 45 13.03 6.03 -0.41
CA GLN A 45 13.40 5.46 -1.70
C GLN A 45 14.89 5.70 -1.97
N ASN A 46 15.62 4.60 -2.20
CA ASN A 46 17.03 4.59 -2.59
C ASN A 46 17.19 3.84 -3.92
N GLY A 47 17.04 4.57 -5.04
CA GLY A 47 16.92 3.96 -6.36
C GLY A 47 15.65 3.13 -6.45
N ASP A 48 15.79 1.82 -6.70
CA ASP A 48 14.69 0.87 -6.74
C ASP A 48 14.40 0.21 -5.38
N ASN A 49 15.14 0.55 -4.32
CA ASN A 49 14.89 0.01 -2.98
C ASN A 49 13.98 0.94 -2.20
N PHE A 50 12.82 0.43 -1.80
CA PHE A 50 11.81 1.16 -1.07
C PHE A 50 11.67 0.61 0.35
N LYS A 51 11.55 1.52 1.30
CA LYS A 51 11.05 1.24 2.64
C LYS A 51 9.83 2.10 2.85
N THR A 52 8.69 1.46 3.06
CA THR A 52 7.42 2.16 3.23
C THR A 52 6.80 1.81 4.56
N LYS A 53 6.23 2.81 5.23
CA LYS A 53 5.43 2.64 6.43
C LYS A 53 4.10 3.30 6.23
N THR A 54 3.02 2.59 6.50
CA THR A 54 1.66 3.13 6.54
C THR A 54 1.22 3.12 7.99
N LEU A 55 1.07 4.31 8.57
CA LEU A 55 0.86 4.55 10.00
C LEU A 55 -0.58 4.95 10.26
N SER A 56 -1.17 4.47 11.35
CA SER A 56 -2.45 4.95 11.88
C SER A 56 -2.47 4.82 13.39
N THR A 57 -3.50 5.40 14.05
CA THR A 57 -3.67 5.25 15.51
C THR A 57 -4.08 3.85 15.95
N PHE A 58 -4.42 2.96 15.02
CA PHE A 58 -4.86 1.59 15.33
C PHE A 58 -3.85 0.52 14.94
N ARG A 59 -3.41 0.52 13.68
CA ARG A 59 -2.44 -0.46 13.14
C ARG A 59 -1.50 0.21 12.15
N ASN A 60 -0.25 -0.25 12.18
CA ASN A 60 0.77 0.15 11.24
C ASN A 60 1.13 -1.03 10.33
N TYR A 61 1.57 -0.71 9.13
CA TYR A 61 1.98 -1.69 8.14
C TYR A 61 3.26 -1.23 7.44
N ASP A 62 4.31 -2.03 7.58
CA ASP A 62 5.63 -1.77 7.01
C ASP A 62 5.85 -2.71 5.82
N LEU A 63 6.41 -2.18 4.74
CA LEU A 63 6.70 -2.93 3.53
C LEU A 63 8.01 -2.42 2.91
N ASP A 64 9.02 -3.28 2.94
CA ASP A 64 10.32 -3.07 2.30
C ASP A 64 10.38 -3.95 1.05
N TYR A 65 10.79 -3.38 -0.09
CA TYR A 65 10.88 -4.09 -1.36
C TYR A 65 11.89 -3.47 -2.31
N THR A 66 12.29 -4.25 -3.31
CA THR A 66 13.07 -3.77 -4.46
C THR A 66 12.21 -3.88 -5.71
N VAL A 67 12.05 -2.78 -6.47
CA VAL A 67 11.25 -2.79 -7.71
C VAL A 67 11.84 -3.80 -8.70
N GLY A 68 10.97 -4.60 -9.32
CA GLY A 68 11.33 -5.67 -10.25
C GLY A 68 11.68 -7.01 -9.59
N VAL A 69 11.71 -7.10 -8.25
CA VAL A 69 12.03 -8.34 -7.52
C VAL A 69 10.76 -8.87 -6.83
N GLU A 70 10.32 -10.08 -7.20
CA GLU A 70 9.19 -10.74 -6.52
C GLU A 70 9.61 -11.21 -5.12
N PHE A 71 8.75 -10.99 -4.12
CA PHE A 71 9.01 -11.36 -2.73
C PHE A 71 7.75 -11.92 -2.05
N GLU A 72 7.95 -12.58 -0.91
CA GLU A 72 6.85 -13.02 -0.06
C GLU A 72 6.44 -11.88 0.88
N GLU A 73 5.18 -11.45 0.78
CA GLU A 73 4.59 -10.42 1.62
C GLU A 73 3.60 -11.05 2.60
N HIS A 74 3.78 -10.78 3.89
CA HIS A 74 2.80 -11.11 4.91
C HIS A 74 2.03 -9.85 5.31
N THR A 75 0.74 -9.78 4.99
CA THR A 75 -0.15 -8.65 5.28
C THR A 75 -0.65 -8.66 6.73
N LYS A 76 0.28 -8.92 7.67
CA LYS A 76 0.01 -9.03 9.11
C LYS A 76 -0.59 -7.73 9.62
N GLY A 77 -1.65 -7.84 10.42
CA GLY A 77 -2.37 -6.67 10.92
C GLY A 77 -3.32 -6.03 9.90
N LEU A 78 -3.34 -6.50 8.66
CA LEU A 78 -4.38 -6.18 7.68
C LEU A 78 -5.35 -7.38 7.60
N ASP A 79 -5.30 -8.13 6.51
CA ASP A 79 -6.08 -9.35 6.28
C ASP A 79 -5.32 -10.64 6.63
N ASN A 80 -4.08 -10.54 7.13
CA ASN A 80 -3.24 -11.64 7.62
C ASN A 80 -3.05 -12.78 6.61
N ARG A 81 -2.72 -12.43 5.36
CA ARG A 81 -2.41 -13.38 4.30
C ARG A 81 -0.93 -13.33 3.92
N VAL A 82 -0.45 -14.43 3.38
CA VAL A 82 0.84 -14.51 2.70
C VAL A 82 0.58 -14.51 1.20
N VAL A 83 1.21 -13.58 0.48
CA VAL A 83 1.05 -13.39 -0.96
C VAL A 83 2.42 -13.25 -1.64
N LYS A 84 2.50 -13.57 -2.93
CA LYS A 84 3.66 -13.26 -3.75
C LYS A 84 3.48 -11.89 -4.39
N THR A 85 4.33 -10.96 -4.01
CA THR A 85 4.21 -9.56 -4.40
C THR A 85 5.32 -9.16 -5.35
N LEU A 86 4.95 -8.45 -6.41
CA LEU A 86 5.88 -7.85 -7.35
C LEU A 86 5.47 -6.40 -7.59
N VAL A 87 6.40 -5.48 -7.35
CA VAL A 87 6.26 -4.06 -7.68
C VAL A 87 7.08 -3.76 -8.93
N THR A 88 6.52 -3.01 -9.88
CA THR A 88 7.15 -2.65 -11.15
C THR A 88 6.89 -1.20 -11.50
N TRP A 89 7.77 -0.61 -12.30
CA TRP A 89 7.56 0.71 -12.91
C TRP A 89 6.65 0.61 -14.14
N ASP A 90 5.66 1.49 -14.24
CA ASP A 90 4.82 1.77 -15.42
C ASP A 90 4.95 3.27 -15.74
N GLY A 91 6.00 3.61 -16.50
CA GLY A 91 6.49 4.98 -16.59
C GLY A 91 6.93 5.48 -15.22
N ASP A 92 6.32 6.57 -14.76
CA ASP A 92 6.59 7.17 -13.44
C ASP A 92 5.71 6.60 -12.32
N LYS A 93 4.85 5.62 -12.63
CA LYS A 93 3.92 4.99 -11.69
C LYS A 93 4.50 3.71 -11.12
N LEU A 94 4.25 3.45 -9.85
CA LEU A 94 4.52 2.15 -9.23
C LEU A 94 3.27 1.28 -9.35
N VAL A 95 3.41 0.09 -9.92
CA VAL A 95 2.34 -0.91 -10.05
C VAL A 95 2.71 -2.15 -9.27
N CYS A 96 1.87 -2.53 -8.32
CA CYS A 96 2.04 -3.71 -7.50
C CYS A 96 0.97 -4.75 -7.80
N VAL A 97 1.41 -6.00 -7.97
CA VAL A 97 0.55 -7.17 -8.08
C VAL A 97 0.81 -8.10 -6.90
N GLN A 98 -0.25 -8.50 -6.20
CA GLN A 98 -0.19 -9.39 -5.04
C GLN A 98 -0.91 -10.69 -5.37
N LYS A 99 -0.16 -11.71 -5.81
CA LYS A 99 -0.72 -13.01 -6.19
C LYS A 99 -0.97 -13.86 -4.95
N GLY A 100 -2.21 -14.33 -4.80
CA GLY A 100 -2.61 -15.21 -3.70
C GLY A 100 -4.07 -15.64 -3.82
N GLU A 101 -4.74 -15.87 -2.68
CA GLU A 101 -6.13 -16.33 -2.62
C GLU A 101 -7.12 -15.35 -3.30
N LYS A 102 -6.84 -14.04 -3.24
CA LYS A 102 -7.71 -13.00 -3.82
C LYS A 102 -7.26 -12.67 -5.24
N ASN A 103 -8.18 -12.85 -6.19
CA ASN A 103 -7.97 -12.45 -7.58
C ASN A 103 -7.88 -10.92 -7.71
N ASN A 104 -7.12 -10.46 -8.70
CA ASN A 104 -6.97 -9.03 -9.04
C ASN A 104 -6.60 -8.15 -7.83
N ARG A 105 -5.75 -8.66 -6.94
CA ARG A 105 -5.24 -7.92 -5.79
C ARG A 105 -3.93 -7.22 -6.16
N GLY A 106 -3.84 -5.93 -5.83
CA GLY A 106 -2.71 -5.09 -6.14
C GLY A 106 -3.01 -3.63 -5.81
N TRP A 107 -2.08 -2.75 -6.16
CA TRP A 107 -2.23 -1.30 -5.99
C TRP A 107 -1.40 -0.54 -7.03
N LYS A 108 -1.68 0.75 -7.22
CA LYS A 108 -0.86 1.64 -8.04
C LYS A 108 -0.59 2.94 -7.29
N HIS A 109 0.67 3.38 -7.22
CA HIS A 109 1.00 4.71 -6.74
C HIS A 109 1.47 5.61 -7.89
N TRP A 110 1.13 6.89 -7.82
CA TRP A 110 1.69 7.93 -8.68
C TRP A 110 1.62 9.30 -8.00
N ILE A 111 2.44 10.24 -8.47
CA ILE A 111 2.51 11.60 -7.91
C ILE A 111 2.03 12.60 -8.96
N GLU A 112 1.16 13.52 -8.54
CA GLU A 112 0.73 14.68 -9.32
C GLU A 112 0.94 15.93 -8.46
N GLY A 113 1.95 16.74 -8.77
CA GLY A 113 2.32 17.90 -7.95
C GLY A 113 2.80 17.47 -6.56
N ASP A 114 2.11 17.92 -5.52
CA ASP A 114 2.32 17.60 -4.11
C ASP A 114 1.36 16.51 -3.59
N ILE A 115 0.65 15.82 -4.48
CA ILE A 115 -0.32 14.79 -4.13
C ILE A 115 0.23 13.40 -4.49
N LEU A 116 0.29 12.52 -3.48
CA LEU A 116 0.52 11.08 -3.68
C LEU A 116 -0.82 10.35 -3.82
N HIS A 117 -1.04 9.73 -4.97
CA HIS A 117 -2.20 8.90 -5.23
C HIS A 117 -1.92 7.41 -4.96
N LEU A 118 -2.96 6.69 -4.52
CA LEU A 118 -3.01 5.25 -4.29
C LEU A 118 -4.37 4.68 -4.72
#